data_AF-A0A2L2YPT4-F1
#
_entry.id   AF-A0A2L2YPT4-F1
#
_cell.length_a   1.000
_cell.length_b   1.000
_cell.length_c   1.000
_cell.angle_alpha   90.00
_cell.angle_beta   90.00
_cell.angle_gamma   90.00
#
_symmetry.space_group_name_H-M   'P 1'
#
loop_
_entity.id
_entity.type
_entity.pdbx_description
1 polymer ?
#
loop_
_entity_poly.entity_id
_entity_poly.type
_entity_poly.pdbx_seq_one_letter_code
_entity_poly.pdbx_strand_id
1 'polypeptide(L)'
;DSAVQSDMKQWTFDVVSDGGKTKIQVEYKGENKAFFPEEISSMVLTKMKEIPEAYLGKTVIYAVVTVPAYFYDSQRQASKDAGTIAGLYVLRIINEPTSAAIAYGLDNKGTGERNVLIFDLGGGTFDVSILTIEDGI
;
A
#
# COMPACT_ATOMS: atom_id res chain seq x y z
N ASP A 1 1.79 18.10 8.60
CA ASP A 1 0.58 17.45 8.04
C ASP A 1 -0.46 17.34 9.16
N SER A 2 -1.67 17.88 8.96
CA SER A 2 -2.71 17.90 10.01
C SER A 2 -3.28 16.52 10.32
N ALA A 3 -3.33 15.61 9.35
CA ALA A 3 -3.77 14.24 9.58
C ALA A 3 -2.77 13.51 10.49
N VAL A 4 -1.48 13.59 10.16
CA VAL A 4 -0.41 13.01 11.00
C VAL A 4 -0.45 13.55 12.43
N GLN A 5 -0.62 14.87 12.61
CA GLN A 5 -0.70 15.48 13.95
C GLN A 5 -1.95 15.07 14.74
N SER A 6 -3.05 14.72 14.05
CA SER A 6 -4.25 14.19 14.68
C SER A 6 -4.04 12.74 15.13
N ASP A 7 -3.55 11.90 14.22
CA ASP A 7 -3.44 10.46 14.43
C ASP A 7 -2.38 10.10 15.49
N MET A 8 -1.28 10.86 15.56
CA MET A 8 -0.24 10.73 16.58
C MET A 8 -0.78 10.77 18.03
N LYS A 9 -1.93 11.40 18.27
CA LYS A 9 -2.54 11.46 19.61
C LYS A 9 -3.22 10.16 20.03
N GLN A 10 -3.48 9.28 19.07
CA GLN A 10 -4.15 8.00 19.27
C GLN A 10 -3.18 6.81 19.24
N TRP A 11 -1.92 7.05 18.87
CA TRP A 11 -0.89 6.02 18.82
C TRP A 11 -0.10 5.93 20.12
N THR A 12 0.35 4.72 20.45
CA THR A 12 1.16 4.45 21.65
C THR A 12 2.66 4.47 21.38
N PHE A 13 3.07 4.64 20.12
CA PHE A 13 4.47 4.75 19.72
C PHE A 13 4.83 6.20 19.40
N ASP A 14 6.09 6.53 19.59
CA ASP A 14 6.58 7.88 19.35
C ASP A 14 6.77 8.16 17.86
N VAL A 15 6.47 9.39 17.47
CA VAL A 15 6.66 9.87 16.12
C VAL A 15 7.50 11.15 16.18
N VAL A 16 8.63 11.13 15.49
CA VAL A 16 9.62 12.22 15.47
C VAL A 16 9.76 12.82 14.07
N SER A 17 10.20 14.07 14.01
CA SER A 17 10.48 14.77 12.76
C SER A 17 11.99 14.76 12.48
N ASP A 18 12.37 14.37 11.27
CA ASP A 18 13.75 14.39 10.76
C ASP A 18 13.77 15.10 9.40
N GLY A 19 14.33 16.31 9.37
CA GLY A 19 14.38 17.12 8.14
C GLY A 19 13.00 17.44 7.54
N GLY A 20 11.95 17.50 8.37
CA GLY A 20 10.57 17.70 7.93
C GLY A 20 9.85 16.42 7.46
N LYS A 21 10.53 15.27 7.47
CA LYS A 21 9.92 13.96 7.26
C LYS A 21 9.58 13.31 8.60
N THR A 22 8.55 12.48 8.59
CA THR A 22 8.05 11.79 9.79
C THR A 22 8.76 10.44 9.94
N LYS A 23 9.18 10.09 11.16
CA LYS A 23 9.73 8.78 11.52
C LYS A 23 9.05 8.22 12.75
N ILE A 24 8.91 6.91 12.81
CA ILE A 24 8.41 6.17 13.97
C ILE A 24 9.61 5.78 14.84
N GLN A 25 9.63 6.22 16.09
CA GLN A 25 10.70 5.92 17.03
C GLN A 25 10.29 4.79 17.99
N VAL A 26 11.16 3.81 18.14
CA VAL A 26 10.97 2.65 19.02
C VAL A 26 12.28 2.25 19.68
N GLU A 27 12.20 1.59 20.83
CA GLU A 27 13.34 0.90 21.41
C GLU A 27 13.50 -0.47 20.75
N TYR A 28 14.67 -0.75 20.18
CA TYR A 28 14.98 -2.03 19.58
C TYR A 28 16.37 -2.49 20.00
N LYS A 29 16.42 -3.64 20.70
CA LYS A 29 17.66 -4.22 21.26
C LYS A 29 18.40 -3.26 22.22
N GLY A 30 17.66 -2.52 23.04
CA GLY A 30 18.22 -1.59 24.03
C GLY A 30 18.68 -0.26 23.45
N GLU A 31 18.42 0.01 22.17
CA GLU A 31 18.76 1.26 21.50
C GLU A 31 17.52 1.93 20.90
N ASN A 32 17.46 3.25 20.97
CA ASN A 32 16.44 4.02 20.29
C ASN A 32 16.72 4.02 18.78
N LYS A 33 15.76 3.52 18.00
CA LYS A 33 15.79 3.54 16.54
C LYS A 33 14.60 4.29 15.99
N ALA A 34 14.81 4.97 14.87
CA ALA A 34 13.76 5.70 14.17
C ALA A 34 13.70 5.22 12.72
N PHE A 35 12.50 4.88 12.26
CA PHE A 35 12.25 4.30 10.94
C PHE A 35 11.31 5.20 10.15
N PHE A 36 11.56 5.37 8.86
CA PHE A 36 10.59 5.96 7.95
C PHE A 36 9.39 5.02 7.76
N PRO A 37 8.19 5.54 7.45
CA PRO A 37 7.01 4.72 7.18
C PRO A 37 7.25 3.65 6.09
N GLU A 38 7.96 4.00 5.02
CA GLU A 38 8.32 3.08 3.95
C GLU A 38 9.24 1.93 4.42
N GLU A 39 10.10 2.14 5.41
CA GLU A 39 10.91 1.09 6.02
C GLU A 39 10.02 0.11 6.81
N ILE A 40 9.08 0.62 7.60
CA ILE A 40 8.12 -0.24 8.32
C ILE A 40 7.25 -1.04 7.33
N SER A 41 6.70 -0.38 6.30
CA SER A 41 5.93 -1.06 5.25
C SER A 41 6.77 -2.11 4.51
N SER A 42 8.07 -1.86 4.28
CA SER A 42 8.96 -2.83 3.66
C SER A 42 9.15 -4.10 4.50
N MET A 43 9.09 -4.01 5.83
CA MET A 43 9.15 -5.18 6.71
C MET A 43 7.89 -6.05 6.53
N VAL A 44 6.72 -5.42 6.38
CA VAL A 44 5.47 -6.13 6.07
C VAL A 44 5.55 -6.76 4.68
N LEU A 45 6.01 -6.03 3.66
CA LEU A 45 6.16 -6.56 2.31
C LEU A 45 7.19 -7.69 2.23
N THR A 46 8.29 -7.60 2.99
CA THR A 46 9.26 -8.69 3.15
C THR A 46 8.56 -9.94 3.68
N LYS A 47 7.71 -9.79 4.70
CA LYS A 47 6.93 -10.91 5.22
C LYS A 47 5.98 -11.50 4.18
N MET A 48 5.31 -10.63 3.41
CA MET A 48 4.39 -11.05 2.34
C MET A 48 5.10 -11.70 1.15
N LYS A 49 6.38 -11.41 0.93
CA LYS A 49 7.25 -12.07 -0.05
C LYS A 49 7.68 -13.47 0.40
N GLU A 50 8.02 -13.64 1.68
CA GLU A 50 8.43 -14.96 2.24
C GLU A 50 7.34 -16.03 2.09
N ILE A 51 6.05 -15.64 2.18
CA ILE A 51 4.90 -16.56 2.11
C ILE A 51 4.86 -17.32 0.76
N PRO A 52 4.78 -16.65 -0.40
CA PRO A 52 4.82 -17.33 -1.69
C PRO A 52 6.18 -17.95 -1.98
N GLU A 53 7.30 -17.43 -1.48
CA GLU A 53 8.62 -18.08 -1.63
C GLU A 53 8.64 -19.46 -0.95
N ALA A 54 8.09 -19.55 0.27
CA ALA A 54 7.95 -20.82 0.99
C ALA A 54 7.01 -21.79 0.24
N TYR A 55 5.94 -21.27 -0.37
CA TYR A 55 5.00 -22.07 -1.16
C TYR A 55 5.58 -22.55 -2.49
N LEU A 56 6.32 -21.70 -3.20
CA LEU A 56 6.85 -21.97 -4.54
C LEU A 56 8.25 -22.62 -4.54
N GLY A 57 8.97 -22.56 -3.43
CA GLY A 57 10.35 -23.04 -3.31
C GLY A 57 11.37 -22.24 -4.12
N LYS A 58 11.04 -20.99 -4.50
CA LYS A 58 11.90 -20.11 -5.31
C LYS A 58 11.71 -18.66 -4.90
N THR A 59 12.72 -17.84 -5.17
CA THR A 59 12.69 -16.40 -4.91
C THR A 59 11.61 -15.69 -5.73
N VAL A 60 10.87 -14.80 -5.08
CA VAL A 60 9.85 -13.94 -5.68
C VAL A 60 10.43 -12.54 -5.81
N ILE A 61 10.56 -12.06 -7.04
CA ILE A 61 11.24 -10.79 -7.34
C ILE A 61 10.25 -9.75 -7.87
N TYR A 62 9.20 -10.15 -8.58
CA TYR A 62 8.29 -9.22 -9.23
C TYR A 62 6.96 -9.16 -8.48
N ALA A 63 6.45 -7.94 -8.28
CA ALA A 63 5.16 -7.72 -7.63
C ALA A 63 4.39 -6.56 -8.26
N VAL A 64 3.06 -6.63 -8.14
CA VAL A 64 2.16 -5.48 -8.26
C VAL A 64 1.68 -5.17 -6.86
N VAL A 65 1.71 -3.89 -6.47
CA VAL A 65 1.30 -3.44 -5.14
C VAL A 65 0.09 -2.51 -5.30
N THR A 66 -0.94 -2.73 -4.49
CA THR A 66 -2.16 -1.91 -4.49
C THR A 66 -2.02 -0.74 -3.52
N VAL A 67 -2.70 0.38 -3.80
CA VAL A 67 -2.83 1.54 -2.90
C VAL A 67 -4.25 2.10 -2.98
N PRO A 68 -4.71 2.86 -1.97
CA PRO A 68 -5.99 3.55 -2.05
C PRO A 68 -6.06 4.51 -3.24
N ALA A 69 -7.23 4.67 -3.85
CA ALA A 69 -7.40 5.50 -5.05
C ALA A 69 -7.03 6.97 -4.82
N TYR A 70 -7.22 7.48 -3.59
CA TYR A 70 -6.94 8.86 -3.21
C TYR A 70 -5.46 9.14 -2.87
N PHE A 71 -4.56 8.15 -2.95
CA PHE A 71 -3.13 8.37 -2.71
C PHE A 71 -2.52 9.33 -3.74
N TYR A 72 -1.84 10.35 -3.23
CA TYR A 72 -1.03 11.28 -4.02
C TYR A 72 0.29 10.63 -4.47
N ASP A 73 0.95 11.24 -5.46
CA ASP A 73 2.19 10.72 -6.06
C ASP A 73 3.29 10.43 -5.03
N SER A 74 3.43 11.26 -4.00
CA SER A 74 4.40 11.05 -2.93
C SER A 74 4.15 9.77 -2.13
N GLN A 75 2.88 9.46 -1.84
CA GLN A 75 2.48 8.25 -1.11
C GLN A 75 2.60 7.00 -1.98
N ARG A 76 2.29 7.13 -3.28
CA ARG A 76 2.51 6.06 -4.28
C ARG A 76 4.00 5.74 -4.41
N GLN A 77 4.83 6.78 -4.48
CA GLN A 77 6.28 6.62 -4.56
C GLN A 77 6.83 5.98 -3.28
N ALA A 78 6.42 6.43 -2.09
CA ALA A 78 6.83 5.81 -0.83
C ALA A 78 6.42 4.32 -0.74
N SER A 79 5.24 3.95 -1.26
CA SER A 79 4.80 2.55 -1.33
C SER A 79 5.66 1.71 -2.29
N LYS A 80 6.06 2.31 -3.42
CA LYS A 80 6.99 1.69 -4.37
C LYS A 80 8.40 1.54 -3.78
N ASP A 81 8.85 2.53 -3.03
CA ASP A 81 10.13 2.52 -2.32
C ASP A 81 10.14 1.42 -1.25
N ALA A 82 9.05 1.27 -0.49
CA ALA A 82 8.88 0.15 0.45
C ALA A 82 9.03 -1.23 -0.24
N GLY A 83 8.43 -1.39 -1.43
CA GLY A 83 8.62 -2.59 -2.25
C GLY A 83 10.07 -2.81 -2.67
N THR A 84 10.76 -1.73 -3.05
CA THR A 84 12.18 -1.78 -3.44
C THR A 84 13.06 -2.17 -2.25
N ILE A 85 12.82 -1.61 -1.06
CA ILE A 85 13.53 -1.95 0.19
C ILE A 85 13.30 -3.43 0.56
N ALA A 86 12.10 -3.97 0.32
CA ALA A 86 11.78 -5.39 0.50
C ALA A 86 12.42 -6.34 -0.55
N GLY A 87 13.18 -5.79 -1.50
CA GLY A 87 13.80 -6.55 -2.59
C GLY A 87 12.77 -7.06 -3.61
N LEU A 88 11.71 -6.30 -3.85
CA LEU A 88 10.72 -6.52 -4.91
C LEU A 88 10.88 -5.47 -6.01
N TYR A 89 10.89 -5.93 -7.26
CA TYR A 89 10.66 -5.10 -8.43
C TYR A 89 9.16 -4.85 -8.59
N VAL A 90 8.74 -3.64 -8.21
CA VAL A 90 7.34 -3.21 -8.31
C VAL A 90 7.02 -2.86 -9.76
N LEU A 91 6.35 -3.79 -10.46
CA LEU A 91 5.95 -3.65 -11.86
C LEU A 91 4.96 -2.51 -12.05
N ARG A 92 4.01 -2.38 -11.13
CA ARG A 92 2.98 -1.34 -11.15
C ARG A 92 2.44 -1.09 -9.75
N ILE A 93 2.13 0.16 -9.46
CA ILE A 93 1.22 0.55 -8.39
C ILE A 93 -0.16 0.69 -9.01
N ILE A 94 -1.14 -0.06 -8.51
CA ILE A 94 -2.53 0.02 -8.99
C ILE A 94 -3.47 0.46 -7.87
N ASN A 95 -4.61 1.03 -8.22
CA ASN A 95 -5.61 1.40 -7.23
C ASN A 95 -6.31 0.13 -6.70
N GLU A 96 -6.55 0.07 -5.40
CA GLU A 96 -7.35 -0.97 -4.76
C GLU A 96 -8.71 -1.21 -5.45
N PRO A 97 -9.55 -0.18 -5.71
CA PRO A 97 -10.82 -0.41 -6.38
C PRO A 97 -10.67 -0.95 -7.82
N THR A 98 -9.61 -0.55 -8.53
CA THR A 98 -9.30 -1.11 -9.86
C THR A 98 -8.88 -2.58 -9.75
N SER A 99 -8.05 -2.92 -8.75
CA SER A 99 -7.68 -4.31 -8.47
C SER A 99 -8.91 -5.17 -8.15
N ALA A 100 -9.86 -4.64 -7.37
CA ALA A 100 -11.13 -5.32 -7.09
C ALA A 100 -11.94 -5.53 -8.37
N ALA A 101 -12.07 -4.51 -9.23
CA ALA A 101 -12.78 -4.64 -10.50
C ALA A 101 -12.17 -5.71 -11.42
N ILE A 102 -10.83 -5.77 -11.51
CA ILE A 102 -10.10 -6.81 -12.25
C ILE A 102 -10.36 -8.20 -11.65
N ALA A 103 -10.36 -8.33 -10.31
CA ALA A 103 -10.61 -9.61 -9.65
C ALA A 103 -12.00 -10.21 -9.98
N TYR A 104 -13.02 -9.37 -10.18
CA TYR A 104 -14.35 -9.80 -10.63
C TYR A 104 -14.47 -9.97 -12.16
N GLY A 105 -13.37 -9.73 -12.89
CA GLY A 105 -13.29 -9.77 -14.35
C GLY A 105 -14.20 -8.75 -15.02
N LEU A 106 -14.40 -7.58 -14.38
CA LEU A 106 -15.28 -6.53 -14.90
C LEU A 106 -14.63 -5.75 -16.05
N ASP A 107 -13.30 -5.78 -16.14
CA ASP A 107 -12.48 -5.28 -17.25
C ASP A 107 -12.68 -6.10 -18.54
N ASN A 108 -13.03 -7.38 -18.43
CA ASN A 108 -13.13 -8.30 -19.58
C ASN A 108 -14.57 -8.58 -20.05
N LYS A 109 -15.57 -7.98 -19.40
CA LYS A 109 -16.97 -8.26 -19.70
C LYS A 109 -17.55 -7.17 -20.59
N GLY A 110 -17.77 -7.50 -21.86
CA GLY A 110 -18.72 -6.86 -22.76
C GLY A 110 -18.29 -5.53 -23.40
N THR A 111 -19.09 -5.09 -24.37
CA THR A 111 -18.91 -3.87 -25.15
C THR A 111 -19.65 -2.70 -24.47
N GLY A 112 -18.99 -1.55 -24.36
CA GLY A 112 -19.59 -0.28 -23.90
C GLY A 112 -19.28 0.07 -22.44
N GLU A 113 -19.48 1.35 -22.12
CA GLU A 113 -19.20 1.97 -20.81
C GLU A 113 -19.99 1.32 -19.67
N ARG A 114 -19.32 1.06 -18.54
CA ARG A 114 -19.94 0.52 -17.32
C ARG A 114 -19.51 1.28 -16.10
N ASN A 115 -20.49 1.64 -15.29
CA ASN A 115 -20.26 2.24 -13.98
C ASN A 115 -20.31 1.16 -12.90
N VAL A 116 -19.20 1.02 -12.18
CA VAL A 116 -19.02 0.04 -11.10
C VAL A 116 -18.79 0.81 -9.81
N LEU A 117 -19.63 0.56 -8.80
CA LEU A 117 -19.41 1.04 -7.45
C LEU A 117 -18.65 -0.03 -6.66
N ILE A 118 -17.50 0.34 -6.11
CA ILE A 118 -16.73 -0.45 -5.18
C ILE A 118 -17.00 0.07 -3.77
N PHE A 119 -17.40 -0.84 -2.89
CA PHE A 119 -17.66 -0.59 -1.48
C PHE A 119 -16.63 -1.40 -0.67
N ASP A 120 -15.64 -0.71 -0.09
CA ASP A 120 -14.58 -1.32 0.71
C ASP A 120 -14.74 -0.89 2.17
N LEU A 121 -15.13 -1.84 3.02
CA LEU A 121 -15.28 -1.65 4.47
C LEU A 121 -14.27 -2.52 5.20
N GLY A 122 -13.07 -1.96 5.39
CA GLY A 122 -11.97 -2.59 6.08
C GLY A 122 -12.07 -2.51 7.60
N GLY A 123 -11.05 -3.01 8.29
CA GLY A 123 -10.99 -3.00 9.76
C GLY A 123 -10.73 -1.61 10.37
N GLY A 124 -10.21 -0.66 9.59
CA GLY A 124 -9.86 0.69 10.07
C GLY A 124 -10.18 1.82 9.10
N THR A 125 -10.63 1.52 7.88
CA THR A 125 -11.01 2.51 6.86
C THR A 125 -12.31 2.09 6.18
N PHE A 126 -13.00 3.07 5.61
CA PHE A 126 -14.19 2.86 4.79
C PHE A 126 -14.05 3.72 3.53
N ASP A 127 -13.97 3.06 2.39
CA ASP A 127 -13.68 3.67 1.10
C ASP A 127 -14.75 3.29 0.08
N VAL A 128 -15.27 4.30 -0.63
CA VAL A 128 -16.23 4.11 -1.72
C VAL A 128 -15.65 4.73 -2.98
N SER A 129 -15.63 3.97 -4.07
CA SER A 129 -15.16 4.43 -5.37
C SER A 129 -16.18 4.10 -6.45
N ILE A 130 -16.39 5.01 -7.39
CA ILE A 130 -17.14 4.73 -8.62
C ILE A 130 -16.12 4.72 -9.77
N LEU A 131 -16.07 3.60 -10.48
CA LEU A 131 -15.22 3.41 -11.65
C LEU A 131 -16.09 3.38 -12.89
N THR A 132 -15.64 4.07 -13.94
CA THR A 132 -16.14 3.90 -15.28
C THR A 132 -15.15 3.01 -16.03
N ILE A 133 -15.63 1.89 -16.57
CA ILE A 133 -14.81 0.91 -17.30
C ILE A 133 -15.29 0.89 -18.76
N GLU A 134 -14.37 1.08 -19.70
CA GLU A 134 -14.64 1.02 -21.14
C GLU A 134 -13.52 0.25 -21.85
N ASP A 135 -13.91 -0.78 -22.63
CA ASP A 135 -12.99 -1.61 -23.43
C ASP A 135 -11.73 -2.13 -22.68
N GLY A 136 -11.87 -2.45 -21.38
CA GLY A 136 -10.81 -3.01 -20.55
C GLY A 136 -9.81 -2.00 -19.98
N ILE A 137 -10.13 -0.70 -20.02
CA ILE A 137 -9.38 0.39 -19.38
C ILE A 137 -10.28 1.10 -18.36
#